data_AF-A0A8J1TJC1-F1
#
_entry.id   AF-A0A8J1TJC1-F1
#
_cell.length_a   1.000
_cell.length_b   1.000
_cell.length_c   1.000
_cell.angle_alpha   90.00
_cell.angle_beta   90.00
_cell.angle_gamma   90.00
#
_symmetry.space_group_name_H-M   'P 1'
#
loop_
_entity.id
_entity.type
_entity.pdbx_description
1 polymer ?
#
loop_
_entity_poly.entity_id
_entity_poly.type
_entity_poly.pdbx_seq_one_letter_code
_entity_poly.pdbx_strand_id
1 'polypeptide(L)'
;MTSFSIIVTSCKSWRLIAIIVVIGGVPVPEKQIESKCRPFSEFLLVKKDGSVRCHACSRCPVGKCVETHCSGYINTKCRTPEANEYLAGDVCMPCTDCGNRRIVQLGCSSNSDTKCGGCKSEYYWDEMVEECIPIFHETESDTTAAHPSHLSTLI
;
A
#
# COMPACT_ATOMS: atom_id res chain seq x y z
N MET A 1 16.49 41.78 16.40
CA MET A 1 17.65 42.24 15.61
C MET A 1 18.81 41.31 15.92
N THR A 2 19.06 40.33 15.07
CA THR A 2 20.20 39.41 15.20
C THR A 2 21.45 40.13 14.71
N SER A 3 22.40 40.38 15.62
CA SER A 3 23.67 41.00 15.30
C SER A 3 24.62 39.93 14.77
N PHE A 4 25.22 40.14 13.60
CA PHE A 4 26.16 39.22 12.98
C PHE A 4 27.58 39.79 13.12
N SER A 5 28.52 38.99 13.63
CA SER A 5 29.93 39.34 13.68
C SER A 5 30.69 38.46 12.68
N ILE A 6 31.30 39.08 11.68
CA ILE A 6 32.14 38.38 10.69
C ILE A 6 33.59 38.50 11.17
N ILE A 7 34.19 37.36 11.54
CA ILE A 7 35.62 37.32 11.90
C ILE A 7 36.39 36.83 10.67
N VAL A 8 37.22 37.71 10.10
CA VAL A 8 38.11 37.38 8.97
C VAL A 8 39.53 37.21 9.51
N THR A 9 39.98 35.96 9.65
CA THR A 9 41.38 35.67 9.98
C THR A 9 42.20 35.54 8.70
N SER A 10 43.12 36.48 8.48
CA SER A 10 44.01 36.50 7.33
C SER A 10 45.22 35.60 7.57
N CYS A 11 45.21 34.38 7.02
CA CYS A 11 46.37 33.49 7.02
C CYS A 11 47.25 33.78 5.79
N LYS A 12 48.49 34.18 6.04
CA LYS A 12 49.49 34.59 5.05
C LYS A 12 50.16 33.37 4.41
N SER A 13 49.40 32.51 3.74
CA SER A 13 49.94 31.50 2.82
C SER A 13 48.85 31.07 1.84
N TRP A 14 49.17 31.12 0.56
CA TRP A 14 48.24 30.85 -0.54
C TRP A 14 47.62 29.44 -0.45
N ARG A 15 46.31 29.39 -0.21
CA ARG A 15 45.28 28.58 -0.92
C ARG A 15 44.03 28.46 -0.03
N LEU A 16 42.87 28.80 -0.60
CA LEU A 16 41.51 28.70 -0.04
C LEU A 16 41.17 29.62 1.15
N ILE A 17 40.41 30.68 0.85
CA ILE A 17 39.67 31.45 1.88
C ILE A 17 38.42 30.65 2.23
N ALA A 18 38.48 29.86 3.29
CA ALA A 18 37.29 29.26 3.89
C ALA A 18 36.59 30.32 4.74
N ILE A 19 35.48 30.88 4.23
CA ILE A 19 34.60 31.75 5.02
C ILE A 19 33.81 30.84 5.96
N ILE A 20 34.29 30.66 7.18
CA ILE A 20 33.56 29.98 8.24
C ILE A 20 32.51 30.98 8.75
N VAL A 21 31.30 30.91 8.20
CA VAL A 21 30.15 31.63 8.74
C VAL A 21 29.74 30.91 10.03
N VAL A 22 30.31 31.34 11.16
CA VAL A 22 29.83 30.93 12.48
C VAL A 22 28.53 31.67 12.71
N ILE A 23 27.42 31.11 12.22
CA ILE A 23 26.10 31.55 12.66
C ILE A 23 26.07 31.22 14.15
N GLY A 24 26.10 32.26 14.99
CA GLY A 24 25.91 32.15 16.43
C GLY A 24 24.50 31.66 16.73
N GLY A 25 24.23 30.39 16.40
CA GLY A 25 23.07 29.67 16.86
C GLY A 25 23.23 29.52 18.36
N VAL A 26 22.37 30.22 19.11
CA VAL A 26 22.16 29.90 20.53
C VAL A 26 21.99 28.38 20.58
N PRO A 27 22.82 27.63 21.33
CA PRO A 27 22.63 26.19 21.46
C PRO A 27 21.23 26.01 22.02
N VAL A 28 20.30 25.57 21.18
CA VAL A 28 18.97 25.18 21.63
C VAL A 28 19.27 24.00 22.53
N PRO A 29 19.01 24.10 23.85
CA PRO A 29 19.30 23.00 24.75
C PRO A 29 18.50 21.82 24.22
N GLU A 30 19.20 20.80 23.74
CA GLU A 30 18.70 19.48 23.34
C GLU A 30 18.25 18.73 24.60
N LYS A 31 17.47 19.42 25.44
CA LYS A 31 16.89 18.88 26.64
C LYS A 31 15.68 18.09 26.16
N GLN A 32 15.96 16.83 25.84
CA GLN A 32 15.02 15.74 25.60
C GLN A 32 13.59 16.08 26.01
N ILE A 33 12.82 16.65 25.07
CA ILE A 33 11.37 16.61 25.16
C ILE A 33 11.02 15.20 24.68
N GLU A 34 11.40 14.18 25.45
CA GLU A 34 10.66 12.92 25.48
C GLU A 34 9.32 13.24 26.16
N SER A 35 8.47 14.02 25.51
CA SER A 35 7.09 14.10 25.92
C SER A 35 6.50 12.73 25.60
N LYS A 36 6.39 11.93 26.66
CA LYS A 36 5.81 10.58 26.67
C LYS A 36 4.30 10.64 26.45
N CYS A 37 3.86 11.14 25.29
CA CYS A 37 2.49 10.89 24.85
C CYS A 37 2.31 9.38 24.80
N ARG A 38 1.12 8.91 25.21
CA ARG A 38 0.86 7.47 25.27
C ARG A 38 0.96 6.88 23.85
N PRO A 39 1.79 5.82 23.64
CA PRO A 39 1.92 5.21 22.32
C PRO A 39 0.55 4.80 21.77
N PHE A 40 0.33 5.04 20.47
CA PHE A 40 -0.87 4.65 19.72
C PHE A 40 -2.21 5.24 20.19
N SER A 41 -2.23 6.05 21.25
CA SER A 41 -3.45 6.61 21.84
C SER A 41 -3.41 8.14 21.97
N GLU A 42 -2.23 8.73 21.92
CA GLU A 42 -2.03 10.17 21.88
C GLU A 42 -1.00 10.59 20.82
N PHE A 43 -1.17 11.79 20.28
CA PHE A 43 -0.19 12.46 19.42
C PHE A 43 0.17 13.84 19.98
N LEU A 44 1.35 14.31 19.64
CA LEU A 44 1.91 15.57 20.10
C LEU A 44 1.48 16.73 19.20
N LEU A 45 0.86 17.73 19.81
CA LEU A 45 0.49 18.98 19.16
C LEU A 45 1.38 20.12 19.67
N VAL A 46 2.15 20.74 18.77
CA VAL A 46 2.91 21.96 19.05
C VAL A 46 2.06 23.17 18.68
N LYS A 47 1.73 24.00 19.67
CA LYS A 47 0.96 25.23 19.45
C LYS A 47 1.86 26.37 18.95
N LYS A 48 1.24 27.44 18.43
CA LYS A 48 1.94 28.64 17.94
C LYS A 48 2.78 29.36 19.01
N ASP A 49 2.44 29.16 20.29
CA ASP A 49 3.17 29.72 21.44
C ASP A 49 4.38 28.86 21.87
N GLY A 50 4.66 27.76 21.15
CA GLY A 50 5.71 26.81 21.49
C GLY A 50 5.33 25.81 22.57
N SER A 51 4.12 25.88 23.14
CA SER A 51 3.67 24.88 24.11
C SER A 51 3.36 23.55 23.42
N VAL A 52 3.71 22.47 24.11
CA VAL A 52 3.51 21.09 23.67
C VAL A 52 2.42 20.45 24.49
N ARG A 53 1.45 19.80 23.85
CA ARG A 53 0.40 19.01 24.53
C ARG A 53 0.17 17.69 23.81
N CYS A 54 -0.05 16.63 24.58
CA CYS A 54 -0.55 15.37 24.06
C CYS A 54 -2.07 15.48 23.85
N HIS A 55 -2.53 15.04 22.69
CA HIS A 55 -3.94 15.01 22.31
C HIS A 55 -4.33 13.57 22.00
N ALA A 56 -5.53 13.16 22.41
CA ALA A 56 -6.06 11.85 22.07
C ALA A 56 -6.19 11.70 20.55
N CYS A 57 -5.80 10.54 20.04
CA CYS A 57 -5.93 10.22 18.63
C CYS A 57 -7.40 10.26 18.18
N SER A 58 -7.66 10.85 17.02
CA SER A 58 -8.98 10.80 16.39
C SER A 58 -9.32 9.35 16.00
N ARG A 59 -10.59 8.98 16.12
CA ARG A 59 -11.12 7.74 15.54
C ARG A 59 -11.71 8.03 14.17
N CYS A 60 -11.60 7.07 13.25
CA CYS A 60 -12.27 7.20 11.96
C CYS A 60 -13.78 7.05 12.14
N PRO A 61 -14.58 7.88 11.44
CA PRO A 61 -16.03 7.74 11.46
C PRO A 61 -16.44 6.44 10.78
N VAL A 62 -17.67 5.99 11.06
CA VAL A 62 -18.24 4.78 10.44
C VAL A 62 -18.21 4.91 8.91
N GLY A 63 -17.81 3.84 8.22
CA GLY A 63 -17.67 3.80 6.76
C GLY A 63 -16.36 4.38 6.22
N LYS A 64 -15.41 4.73 7.10
CA LYS A 64 -14.05 5.11 6.72
C LYS A 64 -13.02 4.18 7.36
N CYS A 65 -11.92 3.98 6.66
CA CYS A 65 -10.78 3.21 7.17
C CYS A 65 -9.63 4.13 7.58
N VAL A 66 -8.73 3.57 8.37
CA VAL A 66 -7.47 4.18 8.80
C VAL A 66 -6.51 4.15 7.61
N GLU A 67 -6.12 5.33 7.15
CA GLU A 67 -5.07 5.51 6.14
C GLU A 67 -3.69 5.62 6.81
N THR A 68 -3.63 6.31 7.95
CA THR A 68 -2.42 6.43 8.75
C THR A 68 -2.77 6.25 10.20
N HIS A 69 -2.15 5.27 10.85
CA HIS A 69 -2.31 5.04 12.27
C HIS A 69 -1.75 6.20 13.08
N CYS A 70 -2.38 6.44 14.22
CA CYS A 70 -1.88 7.43 15.16
C CYS A 70 -0.49 7.04 15.67
N SER A 71 0.41 8.02 15.69
CA SER A 71 1.74 7.89 16.26
C SER A 71 2.07 9.16 17.04
N GLY A 72 3.21 9.15 17.76
CA GLY A 72 3.57 10.21 18.70
C GLY A 72 3.51 11.65 18.14
N TYR A 73 3.54 11.85 16.82
CA TYR A 73 3.42 13.17 16.18
C TYR A 73 2.32 13.23 15.10
N ILE A 74 1.66 12.11 14.81
CA ILE A 74 0.74 11.99 13.69
C ILE A 74 -0.61 11.57 14.25
N ASN A 75 -1.62 12.43 14.07
CA ASN A 75 -2.99 12.04 14.36
C ASN A 75 -3.47 11.03 13.31
N THR A 76 -4.43 10.18 13.68
CA THR A 76 -5.07 9.24 12.76
C THR A 76 -5.60 9.98 11.54
N LYS A 77 -5.25 9.47 10.35
CA LYS A 77 -5.85 9.91 9.08
C LYS A 77 -6.81 8.85 8.59
N CYS A 78 -7.93 9.31 8.04
CA CYS A 78 -9.02 8.45 7.62
C CYS A 78 -9.36 8.71 6.17
N ARG A 79 -9.64 7.65 5.42
CA ARG A 79 -10.08 7.72 4.02
C ARG A 79 -11.32 6.87 3.79
N THR A 80 -12.00 7.15 2.68
CA THR A 80 -13.12 6.33 2.21
C THR A 80 -12.56 5.14 1.43
N PRO A 81 -13.13 3.92 1.54
CA PRO A 81 -12.79 2.82 0.65
C PRO A 81 -12.97 3.20 -0.82
N GLU A 82 -12.04 2.78 -1.67
CA GLU A 82 -12.16 2.93 -3.11
C GLU A 82 -13.17 1.91 -3.69
N ALA A 83 -13.50 2.03 -4.98
CA ALA A 83 -14.49 1.16 -5.63
C ALA A 83 -14.11 -0.34 -5.61
N ASN A 84 -12.81 -0.66 -5.50
CA ASN A 84 -12.27 -2.01 -5.44
C ASN A 84 -11.76 -2.37 -4.03
N GLU A 85 -12.29 -1.73 -3.00
CA GLU A 85 -11.98 -2.01 -1.61
C GLU A 85 -13.25 -2.18 -0.77
N TYR A 86 -13.12 -2.89 0.34
CA TYR A 86 -14.15 -3.01 1.37
C TYR A 86 -13.56 -2.74 2.76
N LEU A 87 -14.42 -2.36 3.70
CA LEU A 87 -14.05 -2.10 5.09
C LEU A 87 -14.01 -3.41 5.89
N ALA A 88 -12.81 -3.81 6.31
CA ALA A 88 -12.57 -4.93 7.22
C ALA A 88 -12.11 -4.39 8.59
N GLY A 89 -13.06 -4.22 9.52
CA GLY A 89 -12.78 -3.54 10.79
C GLY A 89 -12.54 -2.05 10.58
N ASP A 90 -11.32 -1.58 10.83
CA ASP A 90 -10.88 -0.20 10.59
C ASP A 90 -9.92 -0.08 9.39
N VAL A 91 -9.71 -1.14 8.63
CA VAL A 91 -8.77 -1.19 7.50
C VAL A 91 -9.55 -1.30 6.17
N CYS A 92 -9.10 -0.58 5.15
CA CYS A 92 -9.56 -0.79 3.78
C CYS A 92 -8.77 -1.94 3.18
N MET A 93 -9.48 -3.01 2.80
CA MET A 93 -8.90 -4.18 2.18
C MET A 93 -9.30 -4.22 0.71
N PRO A 94 -8.40 -4.64 -0.19
CA PRO A 94 -8.77 -4.86 -1.59
C PRO A 94 -9.82 -5.97 -1.67
N CYS A 95 -10.76 -5.81 -2.59
CA CYS A 95 -11.75 -6.86 -2.87
C CYS A 95 -11.06 -8.11 -3.42
N THR A 96 -11.58 -9.28 -3.05
CA THR A 96 -11.18 -10.57 -3.61
C THR A 96 -11.48 -10.60 -5.10
N ASP A 97 -10.48 -11.01 -5.89
CA ASP A 97 -10.65 -11.32 -7.31
C ASP A 97 -10.99 -12.81 -7.48
N CYS A 98 -12.14 -13.11 -8.07
CA CYS A 98 -12.56 -14.49 -8.34
C CYS A 98 -11.82 -15.11 -9.54
N GLY A 99 -11.07 -14.30 -10.29
CA GLY A 99 -10.42 -14.70 -11.52
C GLY A 99 -11.41 -15.08 -12.62
N ASN A 100 -10.87 -15.53 -13.75
CA ASN A 100 -11.68 -15.75 -14.96
C ASN A 100 -12.50 -17.04 -14.94
N ARG A 101 -12.24 -17.96 -13.99
CA ARG A 101 -12.78 -19.33 -14.02
C ARG A 101 -13.83 -19.62 -12.95
N ARG A 102 -13.98 -18.73 -11.97
CA ARG A 102 -15.01 -18.83 -10.91
C ARG A 102 -16.15 -17.86 -11.17
N ILE A 103 -17.30 -18.14 -10.55
CA ILE A 103 -18.49 -17.29 -10.62
C ILE A 103 -18.45 -16.27 -9.47
N VAL A 104 -18.71 -15.00 -9.75
CA VAL A 104 -18.95 -13.99 -8.73
C VAL A 104 -20.36 -14.18 -8.18
N GLN A 105 -20.49 -14.61 -6.92
CA GLN A 105 -21.80 -14.78 -6.26
C GLN A 105 -22.31 -13.46 -5.67
N LEU A 106 -21.40 -12.66 -5.12
CA LEU A 106 -21.69 -11.33 -4.57
C LEU A 106 -20.58 -10.39 -5.01
N GLY A 107 -20.96 -9.29 -5.67
CA GLY A 107 -20.02 -8.24 -6.04
C GLY A 107 -19.49 -7.51 -4.80
N CYS A 108 -18.29 -6.94 -4.92
CA CYS A 108 -17.72 -6.15 -3.84
C CYS A 108 -18.56 -4.91 -3.54
N SER A 109 -18.59 -4.51 -2.28
CA SER A 109 -19.13 -3.23 -1.83
C SER A 109 -18.23 -2.64 -0.73
N SER A 110 -18.45 -1.38 -0.37
CA SER A 110 -17.68 -0.73 0.69
C SER A 110 -17.74 -1.44 2.05
N ASN A 111 -18.73 -2.31 2.27
CA ASN A 111 -18.93 -3.03 3.54
C ASN A 111 -18.85 -4.56 3.38
N SER A 112 -18.58 -5.08 2.18
CA SER A 112 -18.55 -6.52 1.95
C SER A 112 -17.57 -6.88 0.86
N ASP A 113 -16.72 -7.86 1.14
CA ASP A 113 -15.84 -8.46 0.14
C ASP A 113 -16.64 -9.15 -0.98
N THR A 114 -16.01 -9.29 -2.15
CA THR A 114 -16.48 -10.16 -3.22
C THR A 114 -16.60 -11.60 -2.71
N LYS A 115 -17.72 -12.26 -2.98
CA LYS A 115 -17.86 -13.69 -2.73
C LYS A 115 -17.73 -14.47 -4.03
N CYS A 116 -16.74 -15.35 -4.08
CA CYS A 116 -16.50 -16.24 -5.20
C CYS A 116 -17.18 -17.59 -4.96
N GLY A 117 -17.94 -18.05 -5.95
CA GLY A 117 -18.61 -19.34 -5.95
C GLY A 117 -17.78 -20.43 -6.62
N GLY A 118 -18.52 -21.41 -7.15
CA GLY A 118 -17.97 -22.52 -7.92
C GLY A 118 -17.43 -22.11 -9.29
N CYS A 119 -16.99 -23.11 -10.04
CA CYS A 119 -16.46 -22.95 -11.37
C CYS A 119 -17.55 -22.57 -12.38
N LYS A 120 -17.16 -21.81 -13.41
CA LYS A 120 -18.01 -21.60 -14.59
C LYS A 120 -18.26 -22.93 -15.31
N SER A 121 -19.29 -23.00 -16.16
CA SER A 121 -19.76 -24.24 -16.80
C SER A 121 -18.68 -25.03 -17.55
N GLU A 122 -17.70 -24.34 -18.14
CA GLU A 122 -16.60 -24.96 -18.91
C GLU A 122 -15.43 -25.46 -18.05
N TYR A 123 -15.57 -25.42 -16.71
CA TYR A 123 -14.51 -25.75 -15.77
C TYR A 123 -15.02 -26.65 -14.65
N TYR A 124 -14.17 -27.54 -14.15
CA TYR A 124 -14.42 -28.32 -12.93
C TYR A 124 -13.46 -27.89 -11.82
N TRP A 125 -13.86 -28.08 -10.56
CA TRP A 125 -13.01 -27.79 -9.41
C TRP A 125 -12.06 -28.97 -9.17
N ASP A 126 -10.75 -28.70 -9.21
CA ASP A 126 -9.71 -29.66 -8.84
C ASP A 126 -9.26 -29.38 -7.40
N GLU A 127 -9.55 -30.31 -6.49
CA GLU A 127 -9.22 -30.19 -5.07
C GLU A 127 -7.72 -30.27 -4.78
N MET A 128 -6.91 -30.88 -5.65
CA MET A 128 -5.47 -31.00 -5.41
C MET A 128 -4.72 -29.70 -5.66
N VAL A 129 -5.16 -28.92 -6.67
CA VAL A 129 -4.58 -27.61 -6.96
C VAL A 129 -5.42 -26.45 -6.42
N GLU A 130 -6.62 -26.73 -5.88
CA GLU A 130 -7.59 -25.74 -5.40
C GLU A 130 -7.94 -24.70 -6.49
N GLU A 131 -8.13 -25.16 -7.74
CA GLU A 131 -8.43 -24.31 -8.88
C GLU A 131 -9.53 -24.88 -9.79
N CYS A 132 -10.14 -24.00 -10.59
CA CYS A 132 -11.03 -24.40 -11.67
C CYS A 132 -10.21 -24.75 -12.93
N ILE A 133 -10.25 -26.02 -13.35
CA ILE A 133 -9.54 -26.53 -14.54
C ILE A 133 -10.52 -26.67 -15.70
N PRO A 134 -10.13 -26.32 -16.95
CA PRO A 134 -10.98 -26.51 -18.12
C PRO A 134 -11.43 -27.96 -18.26
N ILE A 135 -12.70 -28.17 -18.59
CA ILE A 135 -13.19 -29.46 -19.06
C ILE A 135 -12.62 -29.64 -20.47
N PHE A 136 -11.65 -30.54 -20.64
CA PHE A 136 -11.20 -30.88 -21.98
C PHE A 136 -12.34 -31.57 -22.70
N HIS A 137 -13.01 -30.83 -23.60
CA HIS A 137 -13.70 -31.49 -24.69
C HIS A 137 -12.59 -32.07 -25.54
N GLU A 138 -12.42 -33.40 -25.51
CA GLU A 138 -11.79 -34.11 -26.60
C GLU A 138 -12.60 -33.75 -27.85
N THR A 139 -12.23 -32.66 -28.51
CA THR A 139 -12.55 -32.47 -29.91
C THR A 139 -11.85 -33.63 -30.56
N GLU A 140 -12.60 -34.69 -30.86
CA GLU A 140 -12.18 -35.78 -31.73
C GLU A 140 -11.39 -35.13 -32.85
N SER A 141 -10.07 -35.25 -32.77
CA SER A 141 -9.16 -34.70 -33.75
C SER A 141 -9.46 -35.48 -35.00
N ASP A 142 -10.23 -34.83 -35.86
CA ASP A 142 -10.63 -35.21 -37.20
C ASP A 142 -9.61 -36.21 -37.76
N THR A 143 -9.93 -37.49 -37.60
CA THR A 143 -9.14 -38.58 -38.14
C THR A 143 -9.52 -38.64 -39.61
N THR A 144 -9.19 -37.57 -40.35
CA THR A 144 -9.22 -37.57 -41.80
C THR A 144 -8.07 -38.46 -42.22
N ALA A 145 -8.34 -39.76 -42.16
CA ALA A 145 -7.56 -40.81 -42.77
C ALA A 145 -7.45 -40.48 -44.27
N ALA A 146 -6.40 -39.75 -44.62
CA ALA A 146 -5.90 -39.72 -45.99
C ALA A 146 -5.40 -41.13 -46.29
N HIS A 147 -6.31 -41.94 -46.84
CA HIS A 147 -6.06 -43.26 -47.37
C HIS A 147 -4.96 -43.16 -48.45
N PRO A 148 -3.80 -43.80 -48.30
CA PRO A 148 -2.84 -43.88 -49.41
C PRO A 148 -3.41 -44.88 -50.42
N SER A 149 -4.02 -44.36 -51.49
CA SER A 149 -4.30 -45.16 -52.69
C SER A 149 -2.98 -45.50 -53.36
N HIS A 150 -2.49 -46.69 -53.03
CA HIS A 150 -1.44 -47.42 -53.71
C HIS A 150 -1.94 -47.76 -55.13
N LEU A 151 -1.57 -46.96 -56.14
CA LEU A 151 -1.73 -47.36 -57.54
C LEU A 151 -0.39 -47.86 -58.06
N SER A 152 -0.15 -49.14 -57.85
CA SER A 152 0.79 -49.90 -58.66
C SER A 152 0.14 -50.14 -60.01
N THR A 153 0.63 -49.48 -61.05
CA THR A 153 0.44 -49.96 -62.43
C THR A 153 1.81 -50.14 -63.05
N LEU A 154 2.25 -51.39 -63.02
CA LEU A 154 3.17 -51.97 -63.99
C LEU A 154 2.45 -51.99 -65.35
N ILE A 155 3.12 -51.49 -66.39
CA ILE A 155 3.39 -52.11 -67.71
C ILE A 155 4.18 -51.09 -68.54
#